data_AF-A0AAJ2AS90-F1
#
_entry.id   AF-A0AAJ2AS90-F1
#
_cell.length_a   1.000
_cell.length_b   1.000
_cell.length_c   1.000
_cell.angle_alpha   90.00
_cell.angle_beta   90.00
_cell.angle_gamma   90.00
#
_symmetry.space_group_name_H-M   'P 1'
#
loop_
_entity.id
_entity.type
_entity.pdbx_description
1 polymer ?
#
loop_
_entity_poly.entity_id
_entity_poly.type
_entity_poly.pdbx_seq_one_letter_code
_entity_poly.pdbx_strand_id
1 'polypeptide(L)'
;MKTGINAVSVPAFRQRRPAQFAERELQHLEMVLANFVERNTSTDRLPSRYWDMRVAQLDSEYDLVPSQSQRVASLQRKLALLDSALDSAADVQEGQQNRRVAA
;
A
#
# COMPACT_ATOMS: atom_id res chain seq x y z
N MET A 1 31.57 -42.43 -15.30
CA MET A 1 32.05 -41.44 -14.30
C MET A 1 32.45 -40.17 -15.02
N LYS A 2 31.76 -39.05 -14.73
CA LYS A 2 32.15 -37.62 -14.90
C LYS A 2 30.89 -36.78 -14.63
N THR A 3 30.62 -36.39 -13.38
CA THR A 3 30.81 -35.02 -12.84
C THR A 3 30.32 -33.95 -13.84
N GLY A 4 29.16 -33.34 -13.68
CA GLY A 4 28.76 -32.60 -12.48
C GLY A 4 28.96 -31.11 -12.74
N ILE A 5 28.08 -30.51 -13.55
CA ILE A 5 27.87 -29.06 -13.54
C ILE A 5 26.49 -28.87 -12.94
N ASN A 6 26.44 -28.84 -11.61
CA ASN A 6 25.39 -28.11 -10.91
C ASN A 6 25.50 -26.67 -11.41
N ALA A 7 24.69 -26.32 -12.41
CA ALA A 7 24.43 -24.94 -12.73
C ALA A 7 23.84 -24.35 -11.45
N VAL A 8 24.68 -23.66 -10.68
CA VAL A 8 24.27 -22.80 -9.59
C VAL A 8 23.32 -21.81 -10.24
N SER A 9 22.02 -22.08 -10.15
CA SER A 9 20.98 -21.12 -10.45
C SER A 9 21.20 -20.00 -9.45
N VAL A 10 21.95 -18.98 -9.89
CA VAL A 10 22.01 -17.69 -9.21
C VAL A 10 20.55 -17.31 -8.97
N PRO A 11 20.13 -17.06 -7.71
CA PRO A 11 18.77 -16.64 -7.46
C PRO A 11 18.55 -15.42 -8.33
N ALA A 12 17.52 -15.45 -9.18
CA ALA A 12 17.22 -14.36 -10.08
C ALA A 12 17.19 -13.08 -9.25
N PHE A 13 18.26 -12.29 -9.31
CA PHE A 13 18.27 -10.91 -8.88
C PHE A 13 17.17 -10.29 -9.72
N ARG A 14 15.96 -10.19 -9.17
CA ARG A 14 14.81 -9.63 -9.85
C ARG A 14 15.24 -8.25 -10.26
N GLN A 15 15.60 -8.10 -11.54
CA GLN A 15 16.06 -6.83 -12.09
C GLN A 15 14.90 -5.88 -11.87
N ARG A 16 15.05 -4.99 -10.89
CA ARG A 16 14.03 -4.00 -10.59
C ARG A 16 13.72 -3.26 -11.88
N ARG A 17 12.44 -3.05 -12.14
CA ARG A 17 11.99 -2.39 -13.35
C ARG A 17 12.43 -0.92 -13.32
N PRO A 18 12.70 -0.31 -14.48
CA PRO A 18 13.11 1.09 -14.54
C PRO A 18 12.10 2.04 -13.89
N ALA A 19 12.61 3.12 -13.26
CA ALA A 19 11.84 4.18 -12.57
C ALA A 19 10.67 4.76 -13.38
N GLN A 20 10.80 4.82 -14.71
CA GLN A 20 9.76 5.36 -15.60
C GLN A 20 8.43 4.60 -15.50
N PHE A 21 8.48 3.30 -15.19
CA PHE A 21 7.27 2.49 -15.03
C PHE A 21 6.60 2.73 -13.67
N ALA A 22 7.38 3.06 -12.64
CA ALA A 22 6.84 3.44 -11.33
C ALA A 22 6.10 4.78 -11.38
N GLU A 23 6.48 5.69 -12.27
CA GLU A 23 5.87 7.02 -12.38
C GLU A 23 4.36 6.96 -12.65
N ARG A 24 3.96 6.11 -13.62
CA ARG A 24 2.54 5.93 -13.97
C ARG A 24 1.76 5.30 -12.81
N GLU A 25 2.36 4.31 -12.15
CA GLU A 25 1.74 3.63 -11.01
C GLU A 25 1.60 4.59 -9.81
N LEU A 26 2.60 5.41 -9.54
CA LEU A 26 2.57 6.44 -8.50
C LEU A 26 1.48 7.47 -8.75
N GLN A 27 1.36 7.99 -9.98
CA GLN A 27 0.28 8.92 -10.34
C GLN A 27 -1.10 8.30 -10.14
N HIS A 28 -1.27 7.02 -10.51
CA HIS A 28 -2.52 6.31 -10.30
C HIS A 28 -2.84 6.17 -8.81
N LEU A 29 -1.87 5.73 -8.00
CA LEU A 29 -2.04 5.56 -6.56
C LEU A 29 -2.35 6.89 -5.86
N GLU A 30 -1.67 7.97 -6.24
CA GLU A 30 -1.94 9.31 -5.71
C GLU A 30 -3.35 9.77 -6.02
N MET A 31 -3.82 9.57 -7.26
CA MET A 31 -5.18 9.92 -7.66
C MET A 31 -6.23 9.11 -6.88
N VAL A 32 -6.05 7.79 -6.77
CA VAL A 32 -6.99 6.92 -6.05
C VAL A 32 -7.04 7.30 -4.57
N LEU A 33 -5.88 7.49 -3.95
CA LEU A 33 -5.77 7.79 -2.51
C LEU A 33 -6.09 9.24 -2.15
N ALA A 34 -6.04 10.18 -3.09
CA ALA A 34 -6.54 11.55 -2.86
C ALA A 34 -8.06 11.55 -2.61
N ASN A 35 -8.81 10.71 -3.33
CA ASN A 35 -10.27 10.62 -3.23
C ASN A 35 -10.75 9.84 -1.98
N PHE A 36 -9.84 9.22 -1.24
CA PHE A 36 -10.17 8.39 -0.07
C PHE A 36 -10.69 9.19 1.13
N VAL A 37 -10.39 10.50 1.20
CA VAL A 37 -10.87 11.37 2.29
C VAL A 37 -12.30 11.87 2.03
N GLU A 38 -12.67 12.09 0.76
CA GLU A 38 -13.96 12.69 0.40
C GLU A 38 -15.11 11.68 0.24
N ARG A 39 -14.82 10.42 -0.14
CA ARG A 39 -15.85 9.40 -0.45
C ARG A 39 -15.81 8.21 0.50
N ASN A 40 -16.04 8.47 1.78
CA ASN A 40 -15.99 7.49 2.87
C ASN A 40 -17.13 6.43 2.89
N THR A 41 -17.81 6.14 1.78
CA THR A 41 -19.06 5.36 1.81
C THR A 41 -19.23 4.31 0.71
N SER A 42 -18.26 4.09 -0.19
CA SER A 42 -18.41 3.07 -1.25
C SER A 42 -17.94 1.69 -0.77
N THR A 43 -18.86 0.72 -0.73
CA THR A 43 -18.65 -0.69 -0.35
C THR A 43 -17.64 -1.44 -1.24
N ASP A 44 -17.27 -0.88 -2.39
CA ASP A 44 -16.27 -1.43 -3.33
C ASP A 44 -14.81 -1.04 -2.98
N ARG A 45 -14.60 -0.36 -1.84
CA ARG A 45 -13.28 0.13 -1.46
C ARG A 45 -12.42 -1.00 -0.88
N LEU A 46 -11.27 -1.26 -1.51
CA LEU A 46 -10.27 -2.16 -0.98
C LEU A 46 -9.73 -1.64 0.38
N PRO A 47 -9.46 -2.53 1.36
CA PRO A 47 -8.97 -2.14 2.69
C PRO A 47 -7.66 -1.33 2.65
N SER A 48 -7.42 -0.47 3.63
CA SER A 48 -6.17 0.29 3.82
C SER A 48 -4.92 -0.59 3.67
N ARG A 49 -4.95 -1.79 4.28
CA ARG A 49 -3.87 -2.80 4.21
C ARG A 49 -3.54 -3.25 2.80
N TYR A 50 -4.52 -3.34 1.90
CA TYR A 50 -4.26 -3.68 0.49
C TYR A 50 -3.41 -2.59 -0.18
N TRP A 51 -3.75 -1.32 0.06
CA TRP A 51 -3.02 -0.19 -0.51
C TRP A 51 -1.64 -0.03 0.10
N ASP A 52 -1.47 -0.28 1.40
CA ASP A 52 -0.17 -0.27 2.06
C ASP A 52 0.78 -1.29 1.45
N MET A 53 0.31 -2.54 1.28
CA MET A 53 1.03 -3.58 0.56
C MET A 53 1.39 -3.14 -0.87
N ARG A 54 0.44 -2.54 -1.61
CA ARG A 54 0.67 -2.13 -3.01
C ARG A 54 1.71 -1.01 -3.12
N VAL A 55 1.69 -0.05 -2.19
CA VAL A 55 2.68 1.03 -2.14
C VAL A 55 4.05 0.48 -1.76
N ALA A 56 4.15 -0.43 -0.79
CA ALA A 56 5.42 -1.08 -0.42
C ALA A 56 6.00 -1.95 -1.56
N GLN A 57 5.16 -2.53 -2.42
CA GLN A 57 5.63 -3.28 -3.58
C GLN A 57 6.42 -2.41 -4.55
N LEU A 58 6.15 -1.10 -4.65
CA LEU A 58 6.89 -0.20 -5.54
C LEU A 58 8.39 -0.18 -5.24
N ASP A 59 8.78 -0.13 -3.95
CA ASP A 59 10.18 -0.14 -3.53
C ASP A 59 10.89 -1.47 -3.86
N SER A 60 10.11 -2.56 -3.95
CA SER A 60 10.63 -3.90 -4.24
C SER A 60 10.69 -4.19 -5.74
N GLU A 61 9.77 -3.61 -6.53
CA GLU A 61 9.59 -3.90 -7.95
C GLU A 61 10.34 -2.94 -8.86
N TYR A 62 10.57 -1.70 -8.43
CA TYR A 62 11.14 -0.65 -9.26
C TYR A 62 12.41 -0.06 -8.67
N ASP A 63 13.30 0.39 -9.54
CA ASP A 63 14.49 1.16 -9.14
C ASP A 63 14.11 2.63 -9.04
N LEU A 64 13.50 3.00 -7.90
CA LEU A 64 12.92 4.32 -7.71
C LEU A 64 14.00 5.40 -7.59
N VAL A 65 13.76 6.54 -8.25
CA VAL A 65 14.56 7.75 -8.03
C VAL A 65 14.14 8.45 -6.73
N PRO A 66 14.98 9.31 -6.12
CA PRO A 66 14.70 9.91 -4.81
C PRO A 66 13.34 10.62 -4.70
N SER A 67 12.91 11.33 -5.75
CA SER A 67 11.60 11.99 -5.79
C SER A 67 10.43 11.00 -5.73
N GLN A 68 10.57 9.82 -6.35
CA GLN A 68 9.58 8.76 -6.34
C GLN A 68 9.54 8.06 -4.99
N SER A 69 10.69 7.75 -4.39
CA SER A 69 10.75 7.19 -3.02
C SER A 69 10.12 8.14 -1.98
N GLN A 70 10.32 9.45 -2.13
CA GLN A 70 9.68 10.43 -1.26
C GLN A 70 8.15 10.44 -1.40
N ARG A 71 7.63 10.23 -2.61
CA ARG A 71 6.19 10.09 -2.88
C ARG A 71 5.64 8.81 -2.26
N VAL A 72 6.34 7.67 -2.40
CA VAL A 72 6.01 6.41 -1.71
C VAL A 72 5.89 6.61 -0.20
N ALA A 73 6.89 7.23 0.43
CA ALA A 73 6.89 7.51 1.86
C ALA A 73 5.77 8.50 2.29
N SER A 74 5.34 9.40 1.40
CA SER A 74 4.19 10.28 1.63
C SER A 74 2.88 9.49 1.60
N LEU A 75 2.71 8.59 0.63
CA LEU A 75 1.54 7.72 0.52
C LEU A 75 1.41 6.77 1.72
N GLN A 76 2.50 6.14 2.16
CA GLN A 76 2.52 5.29 3.36
C GLN A 76 2.06 6.06 4.60
N ARG A 77 2.57 7.28 4.81
CA ARG A 77 2.13 8.13 5.93
C ARG A 77 0.64 8.47 5.87
N LYS A 78 0.12 8.78 4.67
CA LYS A 78 -1.32 9.06 4.49
C LYS A 78 -2.17 7.83 4.81
N LEU A 79 -1.74 6.65 4.38
CA LEU A 79 -2.43 5.39 4.66
C LEU A 79 -2.45 5.07 6.16
N ALA A 80 -1.32 5.25 6.86
CA ALA A 80 -1.25 5.06 8.30
C ALA A 80 -2.20 5.99 9.08
N LEU A 81 -2.33 7.26 8.64
CA LEU A 81 -3.29 8.20 9.24
C LEU A 81 -4.74 7.78 8.99
N LEU A 82 -5.03 7.27 7.79
CA LEU A 82 -6.35 6.74 7.42
C LEU A 82 -6.72 5.51 8.25
N ASP A 83 -5.78 4.59 8.45
CA ASP A 83 -5.98 3.38 9.26
C ASP A 83 -6.35 3.75 10.70
N SER A 84 -5.55 4.62 11.34
CA SER A 84 -5.84 5.14 12.69
C SER A 84 -7.17 5.88 12.78
N ALA A 85 -7.57 6.61 11.74
CA ALA A 85 -8.86 7.33 11.71
C ALA A 85 -10.05 6.36 11.59
N LEU A 86 -9.90 5.28 10.82
CA LEU A 86 -10.92 4.24 10.68
C LEU A 86 -11.08 3.43 11.98
N ASP A 87 -9.97 3.08 12.64
CA ASP A 87 -9.99 2.39 13.93
C ASP A 87 -10.70 3.24 15.01
N SER A 88 -10.42 4.55 15.04
CA SER A 88 -11.10 5.48 15.95
C SER A 88 -12.60 5.63 15.66
N ALA A 89 -12.98 5.67 14.37
CA ALA A 89 -14.40 5.74 13.98
C ALA A 89 -15.19 4.48 14.36
N ALA A 90 -14.56 3.30 14.31
CA ALA A 90 -15.17 2.05 14.72
C ALA A 90 -15.45 2.00 16.24
N ASP A 91 -14.48 2.42 17.08
CA ASP A 91 -14.61 2.45 18.54
C ASP A 91 -15.76 3.39 19.01
N VAL A 92 -15.90 4.55 18.37
CA VAL A 92 -16.98 5.51 18.68
C VAL A 92 -18.37 4.93 18.35
N GLN A 93 -18.49 4.17 17.25
CA GLN A 93 -19.77 3.55 16.87
C GLN A 93 -20.17 2.42 17.83
N GLU A 94 -19.22 1.61 18.28
CA GLU A 94 -19.47 0.53 19.25
C GLU A 94 -19.90 1.07 20.62
N GLY A 95 -19.24 2.12 21.12
CA GLY A 95 -19.62 2.78 22.37
C GLY A 95 -21.02 3.42 22.36
N GLN A 96 -21.48 3.91 21.21
CA GLN A 96 -22.84 4.45 21.06
C GLN A 96 -23.91 3.36 20.93
N GLN A 97 -23.60 2.23 20.29
CA GLN A 97 -24.54 1.10 20.20
C GLN A 97 -24.76 0.47 21.58
N ASN A 98 -23.69 0.22 22.34
CA ASN A 98 -23.80 -0.43 23.66
C ASN A 98 -24.60 0.41 24.68
N ARG A 99 -24.59 1.74 24.57
CA ARG A 99 -25.39 2.64 25.42
C ARG A 99 -26.90 2.58 25.12
N ARG A 100 -27.28 2.24 23.89
CA ARG A 100 -28.70 2.20 23.47
C ARG A 100 -29.42 0.90 23.83
N VAL A 101 -28.68 -0.19 24.06
CA VAL A 101 -29.26 -1.48 24.46
C VAL A 101 -29.46 -1.60 25.97
N ALA A 102 -28.91 -0.66 26.74
CA ALA A 102 -28.97 -0.65 28.21
C ALA A 102 -29.98 0.38 28.79
N ALA A 103 -30.90 0.91 27.98
CA ALA A 103 -31.90 1.90 28.39
C ALA A 103 -33.33 1.35 28.27
#